data_AF-A0A318CUH7-F1
#
_entry.id   AF-A0A318CUH7-F1
#
_cell.length_a   1.000
_cell.length_b   1.000
_cell.length_c   1.000
_cell.angle_alpha   90.00
_cell.angle_beta   90.00
_cell.angle_gamma   90.00
#
_symmetry.space_group_name_H-M   'P 1'
#
loop_
_entity.id
_entity.type
_entity.pdbx_description
1 polymer ?
#
loop_
_entity_poly.entity_id
_entity_poly.type
_entity_poly.pdbx_seq_one_letter_code
_entity_poly.pdbx_strand_id
1 'polypeptide(L)'
;MDVKTARKYRGLGKSPCELRAESTRTWRTRKDPFEEVWEQIKSFLRNNSGIEAKTLFEYLQRENPGYFQDGQLRTFQRKIKHWRATKGPSGEVFPSGPQTWQVEPV
;
A
#
# COMPACT_ATOMS: atom_id res chain seq x y z
N MET A 1 16.53 24.65 14.59
CA MET A 1 15.27 25.30 14.15
C MET A 1 15.65 26.41 13.20
N ASP A 2 15.20 26.35 11.95
CA ASP A 2 15.53 27.38 10.94
C ASP A 2 14.81 28.70 11.27
N VAL A 3 15.51 29.83 11.09
CA VAL A 3 15.08 31.17 11.55
C VAL A 3 13.75 31.58 10.90
N LYS A 4 13.53 31.16 9.65
CA LYS A 4 12.29 31.43 8.91
C LYS A 4 11.10 30.65 9.46
N THR A 5 11.33 29.43 9.94
CA THR A 5 10.26 28.58 10.52
C THR A 5 9.82 29.12 11.89
N ALA A 6 10.76 29.60 12.71
CA ALA A 6 10.46 30.16 14.03
C ALA A 6 9.57 31.42 13.97
N ARG A 7 9.77 32.29 12.97
CA ARG A 7 8.93 33.49 12.75
C ARG A 7 7.46 33.13 12.47
N LYS A 8 7.22 32.09 11.68
CA LYS A 8 5.87 31.60 11.36
C LYS A 8 5.11 31.16 12.62
N TYR A 9 5.79 30.45 13.52
CA TYR A 9 5.19 29.95 14.77
C TYR A 9 4.97 31.05 15.80
N ARG A 10 5.90 32.00 15.94
CA ARG A 10 5.72 33.16 16.83
C ARG A 10 4.54 34.05 16.44
N GLY A 11 4.31 34.28 15.13
CA GLY A 11 3.19 35.10 14.67
C GLY A 11 1.80 34.44 14.87
N LEU A 12 1.76 33.12 15.02
CA LEU A 12 0.53 32.35 15.20
C LEU A 12 0.25 32.01 16.66
N GLY A 13 1.19 32.27 17.58
CA GLY A 13 1.07 31.89 19.01
C GLY A 13 1.06 30.39 19.28
N LYS A 14 1.14 29.55 18.25
CA LYS A 14 1.01 28.09 18.31
C LYS A 14 2.35 27.39 18.10
N SER A 15 2.57 26.31 18.86
CA SER A 15 3.77 25.50 18.73
C SER A 15 3.73 24.62 17.46
N PRO A 16 4.89 24.17 16.93
CA PRO A 16 4.92 23.28 15.76
C PRO A 16 4.15 21.97 15.95
N CYS A 17 4.06 21.48 17.19
CA CYS A 17 3.34 20.25 17.53
C CYS A 17 1.82 20.46 17.47
N GLU A 18 1.35 21.58 18.00
CA GLU A 18 -0.06 21.98 17.99
C GLU A 18 -0.58 22.20 16.57
N LEU A 19 0.21 22.89 15.73
CA LEU A 19 -0.14 23.06 14.32
C LEU A 19 -0.12 21.74 13.54
N ARG A 20 0.71 20.78 13.91
CA ARG A 20 0.74 19.45 13.26
C ARG A 20 -0.47 18.60 13.67
N ALA A 21 -0.90 18.69 14.93
CA ALA A 21 -2.12 18.04 15.41
C ALA A 21 -3.38 18.64 14.76
N GLU A 22 -3.42 19.97 14.61
CA GLU A 22 -4.54 20.67 13.96
C GLU A 22 -4.54 20.48 12.44
N SER A 23 -3.36 20.33 11.83
CA SER A 23 -3.19 20.00 10.40
C SER A 23 -3.28 18.50 10.13
N THR A 24 -4.05 17.75 10.93
CA THR A 24 -4.43 16.38 10.59
C THR A 24 -5.24 16.46 9.29
N ARG A 25 -4.57 16.25 8.15
CA ARG A 25 -5.16 16.34 6.82
C ARG A 25 -6.22 15.25 6.67
N THR A 26 -7.45 15.60 7.00
CA THR A 26 -8.65 14.77 6.90
C THR A 26 -9.07 14.50 5.46
N TRP A 27 -8.57 15.27 4.49
CA TRP A 27 -9.04 15.20 3.12
C TRP A 27 -8.27 14.19 2.27
N ARG A 28 -8.88 13.02 2.06
CA ARG A 28 -8.61 12.15 0.92
C ARG A 28 -9.61 12.54 -0.18
N THR A 29 -9.19 13.36 -1.15
CA THR A 29 -10.08 13.88 -2.23
C THR A 29 -10.69 12.78 -3.10
N ARG A 30 -10.14 11.56 -3.08
CA ARG A 30 -10.56 10.49 -3.97
C ARG A 30 -10.84 9.22 -3.17
N LYS A 31 -12.00 8.62 -3.45
CA LYS A 31 -12.28 7.23 -3.07
C LYS A 31 -11.20 6.34 -3.69
N ASP A 32 -10.81 5.30 -2.97
CA ASP A 32 -9.82 4.36 -3.45
C ASP A 32 -10.40 3.64 -4.69
N PRO A 33 -9.74 3.72 -5.87
CA PRO A 33 -10.26 3.13 -7.09
C PRO A 33 -10.35 1.59 -7.00
N PHE A 34 -9.65 0.99 -6.04
CA PHE A 34 -9.69 -0.46 -5.83
C PHE A 34 -10.82 -0.90 -4.90
N GLU A 35 -11.54 0.00 -4.23
CA GLU A 35 -12.49 -0.38 -3.18
C GLU A 35 -13.61 -1.30 -3.70
N GLU A 36 -14.15 -0.99 -4.87
CA GLU A 36 -15.24 -1.75 -5.50
C GLU A 36 -14.78 -3.16 -5.92
N VAL A 37 -13.59 -3.26 -6.51
CA VAL A 37 -13.00 -4.56 -6.90
C VAL A 37 -12.36 -5.31 -5.73
N TRP A 38 -12.17 -4.65 -4.57
CA TRP A 38 -11.42 -5.19 -3.44
C TRP A 38 -12.08 -6.43 -2.84
N GLU A 39 -13.41 -6.45 -2.75
CA GLU A 39 -14.14 -7.64 -2.27
C GLU A 39 -13.90 -8.85 -3.18
N GLN A 40 -13.93 -8.64 -4.50
CA GLN A 40 -13.65 -9.69 -5.48
C GLN A 40 -12.19 -10.18 -5.36
N ILE A 41 -11.23 -9.27 -5.24
CA ILE A 41 -9.80 -9.58 -5.04
C ILE A 41 -9.59 -10.42 -3.77
N LYS A 42 -10.25 -10.07 -2.66
CA LYS A 42 -10.16 -10.84 -1.41
C LYS A 42 -10.66 -12.27 -1.59
N SER A 43 -11.75 -12.45 -2.32
CA SER A 43 -12.27 -13.79 -2.64
C SER A 43 -11.28 -14.58 -3.50
N PHE A 44 -10.69 -13.96 -4.53
CA PHE A 44 -9.63 -14.58 -5.32
C PHE A 44 -8.41 -14.98 -4.49
N LEU A 45 -7.94 -14.08 -3.61
CA LEU A 45 -6.78 -14.34 -2.75
C LEU A 45 -7.05 -15.39 -1.67
N ARG A 46 -8.29 -15.55 -1.21
CA ARG A 46 -8.70 -16.63 -0.29
C ARG A 46 -8.72 -17.97 -0.99
N ASN A 47 -9.26 -18.03 -2.21
CA ASN A 47 -9.38 -19.28 -2.97
C ASN A 47 -8.04 -19.73 -3.56
N ASN A 48 -7.14 -18.79 -3.90
CA ASN A 48 -5.86 -19.06 -4.51
C ASN A 48 -4.75 -18.20 -3.89
N SER A 49 -4.14 -18.70 -2.81
CA SER A 49 -3.08 -18.00 -2.07
C SER A 49 -1.76 -17.82 -2.85
N GLY A 50 -1.52 -18.65 -3.87
CA GLY A 50 -0.30 -18.64 -4.69
C GLY A 50 -0.29 -17.64 -5.85
N ILE A 51 -1.41 -16.96 -6.14
CA ILE A 51 -1.46 -16.01 -7.26
C ILE A 51 -0.58 -14.79 -6.99
N GLU A 52 0.21 -14.39 -7.98
CA GLU A 52 1.01 -13.17 -7.90
C GLU A 52 0.10 -11.93 -7.98
N ALA A 53 0.40 -10.92 -7.16
CA ALA A 53 -0.30 -9.64 -7.20
C ALA A 53 -0.23 -8.97 -8.58
N LYS A 54 0.85 -9.18 -9.34
CA LYS A 54 1.00 -8.65 -10.70
C LYS A 54 0.00 -9.30 -11.66
N THR A 55 -0.10 -10.63 -11.68
CA THR A 55 -1.05 -11.36 -12.53
C THR A 55 -2.50 -10.97 -12.23
N LEU A 56 -2.86 -10.79 -10.96
CA LEU A 56 -4.19 -10.33 -10.58
C LEU A 56 -4.45 -8.89 -11.05
N PHE A 57 -3.44 -8.04 -11.05
CA PHE A 57 -3.54 -6.67 -11.55
C PHE A 57 -3.73 -6.62 -13.08
N GLU A 58 -2.96 -7.41 -13.83
CA GLU A 58 -3.10 -7.54 -15.28
C GLU A 58 -4.49 -8.09 -15.66
N TYR A 59 -5.02 -9.04 -14.89
CA TYR A 59 -6.39 -9.52 -15.04
C TYR A 59 -7.41 -8.39 -14.84
N LEU A 60 -7.27 -7.58 -13.79
CA LEU A 60 -8.15 -6.44 -13.54
C LEU A 60 -8.08 -5.39 -14.66
N GLN A 61 -6.89 -5.13 -15.20
CA GLN A 61 -6.70 -4.23 -16.34
C GLN A 61 -7.37 -4.76 -17.61
N ARG A 62 -7.37 -6.09 -17.82
CA ARG A 62 -8.03 -6.73 -18.95
C ARG A 62 -9.56 -6.67 -18.84
N GLU A 63 -10.10 -6.89 -17.64
CA GLU A 63 -11.54 -6.81 -17.39
C GLU A 63 -12.05 -5.36 -17.44
N ASN A 64 -11.23 -4.40 -17.03
CA ASN A 64 -11.58 -2.98 -16.95
C ASN A 64 -10.54 -2.10 -17.68
N PRO A 65 -10.54 -2.09 -19.02
CA PRO A 65 -9.57 -1.31 -19.78
C PRO A 65 -9.74 0.19 -19.48
N GLY A 66 -8.64 0.86 -19.14
CA GLY A 66 -8.61 2.31 -18.87
C GLY A 66 -8.98 2.73 -17.45
N TYR A 67 -9.43 1.80 -16.59
CA TYR A 67 -9.74 2.12 -15.19
C TYR A 67 -8.50 2.07 -14.28
N PHE A 68 -7.61 1.11 -14.53
CA PHE A 68 -6.38 0.92 -13.75
C PHE A 68 -5.14 1.19 -14.60
N GLN A 69 -4.28 2.10 -14.11
CA GLN A 69 -3.01 2.42 -14.75
C GLN A 69 -1.85 1.68 -14.08
N ASP A 70 -0.82 1.32 -14.83
CA ASP A 70 0.38 0.62 -14.34
C ASP A 70 1.04 1.30 -13.13
N GLY A 71 0.98 2.64 -13.06
CA GLY A 71 1.48 3.41 -11.91
C GLY A 71 0.81 3.03 -10.57
N GLN A 72 -0.35 2.38 -10.62
CA GLN A 72 -1.09 1.92 -9.44
C GLN A 72 -0.70 0.51 -8.99
N LEU A 73 0.11 -0.23 -9.78
CA LEU A 73 0.57 -1.58 -9.43
C LEU A 73 1.27 -1.62 -8.07
N ARG A 74 2.11 -0.63 -7.77
CA ARG A 74 2.80 -0.53 -6.46
C ARG A 74 1.79 -0.35 -5.31
N THR A 75 0.74 0.42 -5.53
CA THR A 75 -0.35 0.61 -4.56
C THR A 75 -1.11 -0.68 -4.34
N PHE A 76 -1.42 -1.39 -5.42
CA PHE A 76 -2.10 -2.68 -5.42
C PHE A 76 -1.32 -3.75 -4.66
N GLN A 77 -0.04 -3.93 -5.01
CA GLN A 77 0.88 -4.86 -4.35
C GLN A 77 0.99 -4.58 -2.85
N ARG A 78 1.10 -3.30 -2.44
CA ARG A 78 1.13 -2.92 -1.02
C ARG A 78 -0.16 -3.30 -0.29
N LYS A 79 -1.32 -3.05 -0.91
CA LYS A 79 -2.63 -3.44 -0.38
C LYS A 79 -2.71 -4.95 -0.17
N ILE A 80 -2.31 -5.75 -1.16
CA ILE A 80 -2.28 -7.21 -1.07
C ILE A 80 -1.33 -7.69 0.01
N LYS A 81 -0.10 -7.14 0.08
CA LYS A 81 0.87 -7.48 1.12
C LYS A 81 0.30 -7.22 2.52
N HIS A 82 -0.33 -6.06 2.72
CA HIS A 82 -0.98 -5.72 3.98
C HIS A 82 -2.14 -6.68 4.29
N TRP A 83 -2.97 -7.00 3.31
CA TRP A 83 -4.06 -7.96 3.49
C TRP A 83 -3.56 -9.36 3.83
N ARG A 84 -2.50 -9.85 3.17
CA ARG A 84 -1.89 -11.14 3.48
C ARG A 84 -1.36 -11.19 4.91
N ALA A 85 -0.74 -10.10 5.38
CA ALA A 85 -0.25 -9.99 6.75
C ALA A 85 -1.38 -9.99 7.81
N THR A 86 -2.56 -9.43 7.49
CA THR A 86 -3.65 -9.27 8.48
C THR A 86 -4.72 -10.36 8.39
N LYS A 87 -4.98 -10.92 7.20
CA LYS A 87 -6.13 -11.78 6.87
C LYS A 87 -5.79 -12.97 5.96
N GLY A 88 -4.54 -13.13 5.54
CA GLY A 88 -4.14 -14.24 4.69
C GLY A 88 -4.10 -15.58 5.43
N PRO A 89 -4.25 -16.72 4.72
CA PRO A 89 -4.17 -18.06 5.31
C PRO A 89 -2.77 -18.42 5.85
N SER A 90 -1.73 -17.70 5.44
CA SER A 90 -0.38 -17.79 6.01
C SER A 90 -0.19 -16.72 7.08
N GLY A 91 -0.59 -17.02 8.31
CA GLY A 91 -0.27 -16.21 9.49
C GLY A 91 1.22 -16.18 9.86
N GLU A 92 2.10 -16.80 9.06
CA GLU A 92 3.54 -16.83 9.27
C GLU A 92 4.24 -16.05 8.16
N VAL A 93 4.39 -14.74 8.38
CA VAL A 93 5.29 -13.90 7.60
C VAL A 93 6.71 -14.16 8.09
N PHE A 94 7.36 -15.19 7.57
CA PHE A 94 8.81 -15.33 7.69
C PHE A 94 9.49 -14.25 6.83
N PRO A 95 10.38 -13.40 7.38
CA PRO A 95 11.23 -12.55 6.56
C PRO A 95 12.28 -13.45 5.89
N SER A 96 12.05 -13.88 4.65
CA SER A 96 13.08 -14.60 3.89
C SER A 96 14.20 -13.63 3.55
N GLY A 97 15.36 -13.84 4.18
CA GLY A 97 16.64 -13.22 3.85
C GLY A 97 17.10 -13.54 2.42
N PRO A 98 18.31 -13.08 2.03
CA PRO A 98 18.73 -13.03 0.65
C PRO A 98 18.75 -14.42 0.01
N GLN A 99 18.20 -14.47 -1.20
CA GLN A 99 18.16 -15.62 -2.09
C GLN A 99 19.60 -16.11 -2.36
N THR A 100 20.04 -17.15 -1.65
CA THR A 100 21.24 -17.89 -2.01
C THR A 100 20.91 -18.80 -3.18
N TRP A 101 21.41 -18.47 -4.37
CA TRP A 101 21.33 -19.32 -5.55
C TRP A 101 22.11 -20.61 -5.32
N GLN A 102 21.48 -21.73 -5.67
CA GLN A 102 22.02 -23.08 -5.65
C GLN A 102 23.36 -23.16 -6.42
N VAL A 103 24.37 -23.79 -5.80
CA VAL A 103 25.41 -24.53 -6.52
C VAL A 103 25.40 -25.94 -5.95
N GLU A 104 24.99 -26.90 -6.79
CA GLU A 104 25.02 -28.34 -6.48
C GLU A 104 26.46 -28.88 -6.56
N PRO A 105 26.79 -29.94 -5.79
CA PRO A 105 28.13 -30.50 -5.71
C PRO A 105 28.43 -31.48 -6.85
N VAL A 106 29.71 -31.55 -7.23
CA VAL A 106 30.37 -32.72 -7.84
C VAL A 106 31.29 -33.33 -6.80
#